data_AF-A0A2V6BQX6-F1
#
_entry.id   AF-A0A2V6BQX6-F1
#
_cell.length_a   1.000
_cell.length_b   1.000
_cell.length_c   1.000
_cell.angle_alpha   90.00
_cell.angle_beta   90.00
_cell.angle_gamma   90.00
#
_symmetry.space_group_name_H-M   'P 1'
#
loop_
_entity.id
_entity.type
_entity.pdbx_description
1 polymer ?
#
loop_
_entity_poly.entity_id
_entity_poly.type
_entity_poly.pdbx_seq_one_letter_code
_entity_poly.pdbx_strand_id
1 'polypeptide(L)'
;IQRHFIRGEERVNRELIDLARAHQLSLLATNGVKYAKPYGREVLDVFTCIREHTHLDAAGKLLTQNAECYLKSDRQMRAIFADLPEAIENTSRLAERLMFSLENLGYEFPEYPVPAGHTMDSFLRTIVWFGAQQRYAAISTKVKRQLEE
;
A
#
# COMPACT_ATOMS: atom_id res chain seq x y z
N ILE A 1 -19.56 1.76 -6.37
CA ILE A 1 -20.34 0.59 -6.86
C ILE A 1 -19.39 -0.44 -7.47
N GLN A 2 -19.77 -1.71 -7.46
CA GLN A 2 -18.98 -2.84 -7.97
C GLN A 2 -19.92 -3.84 -8.68
N ARG A 3 -19.40 -4.57 -9.66
CA ARG A 3 -20.19 -5.58 -10.42
C ARG A 3 -19.33 -6.81 -10.69
N HIS A 4 -19.68 -7.91 -10.03
CA HIS A 4 -19.03 -9.22 -10.09
C HIS A 4 -19.97 -10.30 -10.60
N PHE A 5 -21.10 -9.93 -11.22
CA PHE A 5 -22.11 -10.87 -11.73
C PHE A 5 -22.69 -11.78 -10.63
N ILE A 6 -22.77 -11.27 -9.40
CA ILE A 6 -23.35 -11.98 -8.27
C ILE A 6 -24.86 -11.74 -8.23
N ARG A 7 -25.63 -12.80 -7.99
CA ARG A 7 -27.10 -12.69 -7.87
C ARG A 7 -27.47 -11.70 -6.76
N GLY A 8 -28.27 -10.70 -7.13
CA GLY A 8 -28.76 -9.68 -6.20
C GLY A 8 -27.86 -8.45 -6.05
N GLU A 9 -26.60 -8.49 -6.52
CA GLU A 9 -25.68 -7.35 -6.48
C GLU A 9 -26.24 -6.15 -7.24
N GLU A 10 -26.86 -6.38 -8.40
CA GLU A 10 -27.43 -5.30 -9.19
C GLU A 10 -28.63 -4.61 -8.53
N ARG A 11 -29.40 -5.34 -7.71
CA ARG A 11 -30.47 -4.72 -6.92
C ARG A 11 -29.88 -3.73 -5.91
N VAL A 12 -28.83 -4.15 -5.20
CA VAL A 12 -28.13 -3.30 -4.23
C VAL A 12 -27.48 -2.11 -4.93
N ASN A 13 -26.85 -2.32 -6.09
CA ASN A 13 -26.27 -1.22 -6.88
C ASN A 13 -27.32 -0.17 -7.26
N ARG A 14 -28.52 -0.57 -7.69
CA ARG A 14 -29.60 0.37 -8.01
C ARG A 14 -29.99 1.22 -6.81
N GLU A 15 -30.18 0.61 -5.64
CA GLU A 15 -30.48 1.32 -4.39
C GLU A 15 -29.36 2.33 -4.03
N LEU A 16 -28.09 1.94 -4.20
CA LEU A 16 -26.94 2.83 -3.97
C LEU A 16 -26.86 3.97 -5.00
N ILE A 17 -27.20 3.70 -6.26
CA ILE A 17 -27.23 4.70 -7.33
C ILE A 17 -28.32 5.73 -7.07
N ASP A 18 -29.51 5.27 -6.67
CA ASP A 18 -30.64 6.15 -6.35
C ASP A 18 -30.32 7.03 -5.14
N LEU A 19 -29.69 6.46 -4.10
CA LEU A 19 -29.20 7.21 -2.95
C LEU A 19 -28.16 8.26 -3.34
N ALA A 20 -27.18 7.88 -4.17
CA ALA A 20 -26.16 8.81 -4.64
C ALA A 20 -26.77 9.97 -5.43
N ARG A 21 -27.76 9.71 -6.30
CA ARG A 21 -28.48 10.75 -7.04
C ARG A 21 -29.27 11.66 -6.11
N ALA A 22 -29.97 11.11 -5.13
CA ALA A 22 -30.75 11.89 -4.16
C ALA A 22 -29.87 12.85 -3.34
N HIS A 23 -28.62 12.49 -3.08
CA HIS A 23 -27.66 13.30 -2.33
C HIS A 23 -26.62 14.01 -3.21
N GLN A 24 -26.78 13.99 -4.54
CA GLN A 24 -25.84 14.61 -5.49
C GLN A 24 -24.39 14.14 -5.33
N LEU A 25 -24.20 12.87 -4.96
CA LEU A 25 -22.89 12.26 -4.78
C LEU A 25 -22.38 11.67 -6.10
N SER A 26 -21.10 11.88 -6.40
CA SER A 26 -20.45 11.25 -7.54
C SER A 26 -20.28 9.75 -7.33
N LEU A 27 -20.65 8.96 -8.33
CA LEU A 27 -20.42 7.52 -8.33
C LEU A 27 -18.99 7.19 -8.76
N LEU A 28 -18.42 6.17 -8.13
CA LEU A 28 -17.14 5.57 -8.50
C LEU A 28 -17.33 4.08 -8.73
N ALA A 29 -16.94 3.62 -9.91
CA ALA A 29 -16.87 2.19 -10.24
C ALA A 29 -15.51 1.64 -9.80
N THR A 30 -15.53 0.57 -9.01
CA THR A 30 -14.32 -0.18 -8.63
C THR A 30 -14.56 -1.67 -8.87
N ASN A 31 -13.49 -2.48 -8.92
CA ASN A 31 -13.62 -3.93 -9.09
C ASN A 31 -13.27 -4.72 -7.82
N GLY A 32 -13.09 -4.05 -6.68
CA GLY A 32 -12.73 -4.71 -5.42
C GLY A 32 -11.55 -5.68 -5.58
N VAL A 33 -10.51 -5.26 -6.31
CA VAL A 33 -9.45 -6.16 -6.79
C VAL A 33 -8.77 -6.84 -5.61
N LYS A 34 -8.74 -8.18 -5.63
CA LYS A 34 -8.07 -9.02 -4.63
C LYS A 34 -6.85 -9.75 -5.20
N TYR A 35 -6.77 -9.88 -6.51
CA TYR A 35 -5.69 -10.59 -7.20
C TYR A 35 -5.44 -10.01 -8.60
N ALA A 36 -4.24 -10.23 -9.15
CA ALA A 36 -3.85 -9.61 -10.42
C ALA A 36 -4.54 -10.23 -11.65
N LYS A 37 -4.76 -11.55 -11.65
CA LYS A 37 -5.29 -12.32 -12.79
C LYS A 37 -6.39 -13.27 -12.33
N PRO A 38 -7.30 -13.72 -13.21
CA PRO A 38 -8.42 -14.58 -12.82
C PRO A 38 -8.02 -15.85 -12.05
N TYR A 39 -6.90 -16.49 -12.42
CA TYR A 39 -6.37 -17.67 -11.73
C TYR A 39 -5.93 -17.40 -10.28
N GLY A 40 -5.72 -16.14 -9.89
CA GLY A 40 -5.35 -15.76 -8.53
C GLY A 40 -6.44 -16.01 -7.49
N ARG A 41 -7.67 -16.31 -7.93
CA ARG A 41 -8.77 -16.73 -7.06
C ARG A 41 -8.41 -17.96 -6.22
N GLU A 42 -7.82 -18.98 -6.82
CA GLU A 42 -7.50 -20.24 -6.13
C GLU A 42 -6.50 -19.99 -4.99
N VAL A 43 -5.50 -19.16 -5.25
CA VAL A 43 -4.50 -18.74 -4.25
C VAL A 43 -5.16 -17.96 -3.11
N LEU A 44 -6.08 -17.05 -3.42
CA LEU A 44 -6.83 -16.31 -2.41
C LEU A 44 -7.71 -17.23 -1.56
N ASP A 45 -8.38 -18.22 -2.17
CA ASP A 45 -9.23 -19.18 -1.47
C ASP A 45 -8.38 -20.05 -0.50
N VAL A 46 -7.17 -20.45 -0.91
CA VAL A 46 -6.20 -21.12 -0.02
C VAL A 46 -5.77 -20.23 1.15
N PHE A 47 -5.41 -18.98 0.89
CA PHE A 47 -5.05 -18.04 1.98
C PHE A 47 -6.22 -17.77 2.92
N THR A 48 -7.45 -17.78 2.40
CA THR A 48 -8.66 -17.67 3.22
C THR A 48 -8.80 -18.89 4.13
N CYS A 49 -8.61 -20.11 3.61
CA CYS A 49 -8.63 -21.32 4.42
C CYS A 49 -7.58 -21.32 5.53
N ILE A 50 -6.35 -20.86 5.22
CA ILE A 50 -5.27 -20.72 6.21
C ILE A 50 -5.67 -19.75 7.32
N ARG A 51 -6.20 -18.57 6.96
CA ARG A 51 -6.61 -17.55 7.92
C ARG A 51 -7.76 -18.01 8.83
N GLU A 52 -8.73 -18.72 8.27
CA GLU A 52 -9.91 -19.20 8.99
C GLU A 52 -9.70 -20.57 9.65
N HIS A 53 -8.47 -21.11 9.60
CA HIS A 53 -8.12 -22.43 10.15
C HIS A 53 -9.06 -23.55 9.69
N THR A 54 -9.40 -23.56 8.40
CA THR A 54 -10.34 -24.53 7.81
C THR A 54 -9.77 -25.15 6.53
N HIS A 55 -10.45 -26.16 6.00
CA HIS A 55 -10.11 -26.82 4.75
C HIS A 55 -10.99 -26.32 3.59
N LEU A 56 -10.51 -26.48 2.35
CA LEU A 56 -11.17 -25.94 1.16
C LEU A 56 -12.60 -26.51 0.95
N ASP A 57 -12.77 -27.79 1.24
CA ASP A 57 -14.05 -28.51 1.19
C ASP A 57 -15.01 -28.09 2.31
N ALA A 58 -14.49 -27.60 3.44
CA ALA A 58 -15.28 -27.13 4.58
C ALA A 58 -15.55 -25.61 4.57
N ALA A 59 -14.80 -24.84 3.78
CA ALA A 59 -14.82 -23.37 3.83
C ALA A 59 -16.14 -22.73 3.35
N GLY A 60 -16.90 -23.42 2.48
CA GLY A 60 -18.24 -22.98 2.05
C GLY A 60 -18.28 -21.52 1.57
N LYS A 61 -19.06 -20.67 2.26
CA LYS A 61 -19.25 -19.24 1.91
C LYS A 61 -18.07 -18.33 2.27
N LEU A 62 -17.05 -18.85 2.95
CA LEU A 62 -15.82 -18.10 3.20
C LEU A 62 -15.03 -17.87 1.90
N LEU A 63 -15.17 -18.80 0.95
CA LEU A 63 -14.51 -18.72 -0.35
C LEU A 63 -15.17 -17.70 -1.27
N THR A 64 -14.39 -17.20 -2.22
CA THR A 64 -14.91 -16.31 -3.25
C THR A 64 -15.96 -17.01 -4.12
N GLN A 65 -17.07 -16.31 -4.41
CA GLN A 65 -18.17 -16.88 -5.21
C GLN A 65 -17.77 -17.14 -6.66
N ASN A 66 -16.89 -16.31 -7.22
CA ASN A 66 -16.37 -16.43 -8.57
C ASN A 66 -15.01 -15.74 -8.69
N ALA A 67 -14.45 -15.76 -9.90
CA ALA A 67 -13.12 -15.22 -10.18
C ALA A 67 -13.12 -13.72 -10.55
N GLU A 68 -14.20 -12.95 -10.33
CA GLU A 68 -14.35 -11.60 -10.92
C GLU A 68 -13.52 -10.49 -10.25
N CYS A 69 -12.97 -10.71 -9.06
CA CYS A 69 -12.17 -9.72 -8.32
C CYS A 69 -10.70 -9.63 -8.78
N TYR A 70 -10.41 -9.86 -10.07
CA TYR A 70 -9.07 -9.65 -10.64
C TYR A 70 -8.85 -8.20 -11.11
N LEU A 71 -7.61 -7.82 -11.45
CA LEU A 71 -7.35 -6.54 -12.09
C LEU A 71 -7.84 -6.55 -13.55
N LYS A 72 -9.06 -6.04 -13.76
CA LYS A 72 -9.69 -5.88 -15.08
C LYS A 72 -9.04 -4.73 -15.86
N SER A 73 -8.99 -4.89 -17.18
CA SER A 73 -8.57 -3.81 -18.10
C SER A 73 -9.63 -2.70 -18.18
N ASP A 74 -9.23 -1.52 -18.63
CA ASP A 74 -10.13 -0.38 -18.90
C ASP A 74 -11.30 -0.80 -19.82
N ARG A 75 -11.01 -1.49 -20.92
CA ARG A 75 -12.04 -1.99 -21.86
C ARG A 75 -13.08 -2.88 -21.17
N GLN A 76 -12.64 -3.78 -20.29
CA GLN A 76 -13.55 -4.66 -19.56
C GLN A 76 -14.41 -3.87 -18.57
N MET A 77 -13.80 -2.95 -17.82
CA MET A 77 -14.54 -2.11 -16.86
C MET A 77 -15.57 -1.22 -17.55
N ARG A 78 -15.23 -0.61 -18.70
CA ARG A 78 -16.18 0.15 -19.53
C ARG A 78 -17.32 -0.70 -20.05
N ALA A 79 -17.06 -1.94 -20.45
CA ALA A 79 -18.12 -2.85 -20.91
C ALA A 79 -19.08 -3.24 -19.77
N ILE A 80 -18.56 -3.46 -18.55
CA ILE A 80 -19.36 -3.81 -17.37
C ILE A 80 -20.23 -2.64 -16.89
N PHE A 81 -19.74 -1.41 -17.04
CA PHE A 81 -20.42 -0.18 -16.64
C PHE A 81 -20.86 0.66 -17.85
N ALA A 82 -21.24 0.01 -18.96
CA ALA A 82 -21.61 0.71 -20.19
C ALA A 82 -22.86 1.61 -20.02
N ASP A 83 -23.71 1.30 -19.05
CA ASP A 83 -24.88 2.07 -18.63
C ASP A 83 -24.55 3.23 -17.68
N LEU A 84 -23.34 3.29 -17.12
CA LEU A 84 -22.88 4.29 -16.15
C LEU A 84 -21.44 4.75 -16.47
N PRO A 85 -21.18 5.30 -17.67
CA PRO A 85 -19.83 5.72 -18.07
C PRO A 85 -19.21 6.73 -17.10
N GLU A 86 -20.02 7.59 -16.48
CA GLU A 86 -19.59 8.60 -15.52
C GLU A 86 -18.93 7.99 -14.28
N ALA A 87 -19.34 6.78 -13.87
CA ALA A 87 -18.77 6.09 -12.71
C ALA A 87 -17.32 5.65 -12.97
N ILE A 88 -16.99 5.36 -14.24
CA ILE A 88 -15.62 5.05 -14.68
C ILE A 88 -14.82 6.35 -14.82
N GLU A 89 -15.36 7.38 -15.47
CA GLU A 89 -14.67 8.67 -15.67
C GLU A 89 -14.26 9.33 -14.35
N ASN A 90 -15.13 9.26 -13.34
CA ASN A 90 -14.83 9.79 -12.01
C ASN A 90 -13.60 9.13 -11.36
N THR A 91 -13.24 7.90 -11.75
CA THR A 91 -12.02 7.25 -11.24
C THR A 91 -10.75 7.96 -11.72
N SER A 92 -10.71 8.41 -12.98
CA SER A 92 -9.60 9.21 -13.52
C SER A 92 -9.54 10.57 -12.84
N ARG A 93 -10.68 11.26 -12.74
CA ARG A 93 -10.77 12.56 -12.05
C ARG A 93 -10.31 12.48 -10.59
N LEU A 94 -10.62 11.38 -9.90
CA LEU A 94 -10.12 11.15 -8.55
C LEU A 94 -8.62 10.93 -8.54
N ALA A 95 -8.11 10.06 -9.43
CA ALA A 95 -6.68 9.75 -9.51
C ALA A 95 -5.83 11.01 -9.78
N GLU A 96 -6.28 11.90 -10.67
CA GLU A 96 -5.63 13.17 -11.00
C GLU A 96 -5.52 14.14 -9.80
N ARG A 97 -6.34 13.95 -8.76
CA ARG A 97 -6.34 14.79 -7.54
C ARG A 97 -5.44 14.24 -6.43
N LEU A 98 -4.92 13.01 -6.57
CA LEU A 98 -4.08 12.38 -5.56
C LEU A 98 -2.65 12.89 -5.68
N MET A 99 -2.15 13.59 -4.65
CA MET A 99 -0.82 14.20 -4.63
C MET A 99 0.21 13.47 -3.76
N PHE A 100 -0.20 12.41 -3.05
CA PHE A 100 0.69 11.69 -2.14
C PHE A 100 1.79 10.95 -2.92
N SER A 101 3.03 11.11 -2.48
CA SER A 101 4.23 10.44 -3.03
C SER A 101 5.13 9.97 -1.89
N LEU A 102 5.79 8.82 -2.06
CA LEU A 102 6.80 8.30 -1.13
C LEU A 102 8.19 8.96 -1.32
N GLU A 103 8.32 9.91 -2.24
CA GLU A 103 9.58 10.64 -2.48
C GLU A 103 9.98 11.53 -1.30
N ASN A 104 9.01 11.94 -0.47
CA ASN A 104 9.22 12.82 0.67
C ASN A 104 8.93 12.11 1.99
N LEU A 105 9.38 10.86 2.10
CA LEU A 105 9.53 10.20 3.39
C LEU A 105 10.65 10.96 4.11
N GLY A 106 10.30 12.02 4.83
CA GLY A 106 11.26 12.85 5.57
C GLY A 106 12.25 11.95 6.29
N TYR A 107 13.48 11.90 5.79
CA TYR A 107 14.51 11.11 6.43
C TYR A 107 14.98 11.90 7.63
N GLU A 108 14.57 11.46 8.81
CA GLU A 108 15.07 11.98 10.07
C GLU A 108 16.06 10.97 10.62
N PHE A 109 17.34 11.35 10.66
CA PHE A 109 18.35 10.53 11.32
C PHE A 109 18.03 10.52 12.82
N PRO A 110 17.91 9.34 13.47
CA PRO A 110 17.55 9.29 14.88
C PRO A 110 18.50 10.11 15.75
N GLU A 111 17.96 10.93 16.63
CA GLU A 111 18.78 11.68 17.58
C GLU A 111 19.41 10.72 18.60
N TYR A 112 20.73 10.83 18.77
CA TYR A 112 21.46 10.10 19.80
C TYR A 112 21.66 11.02 21.02
N PRO A 113 21.35 10.57 22.25
CA PRO A 113 21.55 11.40 23.43
C PRO A 113 23.03 11.70 23.64
N VAL A 114 23.40 12.98 23.57
CA VAL A 114 24.78 13.45 23.77
C VAL A 114 24.90 14.25 25.07
N PRO A 115 26.08 14.29 25.71
CA PRO A 115 26.31 15.12 26.88
C PRO A 115 26.06 16.61 26.60
N ALA A 116 25.75 17.38 27.64
CA ALA A 116 25.53 18.82 27.52
C ALA A 116 26.75 19.52 26.87
N GLY A 117 26.48 20.41 25.92
CA GLY A 117 27.51 21.13 25.16
C GLY A 117 28.05 20.39 23.94
N HIS A 118 27.61 19.16 23.67
CA HIS A 118 27.95 18.43 22.45
C HIS A 118 26.80 18.41 21.44
N THR A 119 27.16 18.41 20.15
CA THR A 119 26.34 17.88 19.05
C THR A 119 26.65 16.40 18.81
N MET A 120 25.78 15.66 18.11
CA MET A 120 26.04 14.27 17.69
C MET A 120 27.37 14.12 16.96
N ASP A 121 27.70 15.04 16.04
CA ASP A 121 28.98 15.04 15.32
C ASP A 121 30.17 15.27 16.26
N SER A 122 30.07 16.24 17.17
CA SER A 122 31.15 16.55 18.11
C SER A 122 31.40 15.39 19.08
N PHE A 123 30.32 14.73 19.53
CA PHE A 123 30.41 13.60 20.44
C PHE A 123 30.96 12.38 19.71
N LEU A 124 30.47 12.10 18.50
CA LEU A 124 31.00 11.06 17.63
C LEU A 124 32.51 11.24 17.42
N ARG A 125 32.95 12.46 17.10
CA ARG A 125 34.38 12.79 16.96
C ARG A 125 35.14 12.44 18.24
N THR A 126 34.68 12.86 19.40
CA THR A 126 35.33 12.54 20.69
C THR A 126 35.42 11.03 20.93
N ILE A 127 34.34 10.27 20.71
CA ILE A 127 34.32 8.83 20.90
C ILE A 127 35.22 8.10 19.89
N VAL A 128 35.26 8.56 18.64
CA VAL A 128 36.16 8.02 17.60
C VAL A 128 37.62 8.23 17.98
N TRP A 129 37.99 9.42 18.46
CA TRP A 129 39.35 9.69 18.94
C TRP A 129 39.74 8.84 20.15
N PHE A 130 38.82 8.69 21.11
CA PHE A 130 39.02 7.81 22.26
C PHE A 130 39.22 6.35 21.84
N GLY A 131 38.37 5.84 20.94
CA GLY A 131 38.51 4.49 20.39
C GLY A 131 39.81 4.29 19.61
N ALA A 132 40.27 5.30 18.87
CA ALA A 132 41.54 5.24 18.14
C ALA A 132 42.75 5.12 19.09
N GLN A 133 42.75 5.84 20.21
CA GLN A 133 43.82 5.74 21.21
C GLN A 133 43.88 4.35 21.86
N GLN A 134 42.72 3.71 22.08
CA GLN A 134 42.70 2.35 22.62
C GLN A 134 43.12 1.30 21.60
N ARG A 135 42.76 1.50 20.33
CA ARG A 135 43.00 0.52 19.26
C ARG A 135 44.43 0.55 18.74
N TYR A 136 45.03 1.73 18.63
CA TYR A 136 46.35 1.91 18.04
C TYR A 136 47.37 2.24 19.12
N ALA A 137 48.48 1.49 19.15
CA ALA A 137 49.60 1.76 20.06
C ALA A 137 50.18 3.19 19.87
N ALA A 138 50.16 3.70 18.63
CA ALA A 138 50.41 5.10 18.32
C ALA A 138 49.55 5.52 17.12
N ILE A 139 48.92 6.69 17.20
CA ILE A 139 48.11 7.24 16.10
C ILE A 139 49.05 7.85 15.07
N SER A 140 49.30 7.13 13.97
CA SER A 140 50.10 7.63 12.85
C SER A 140 49.39 8.79 12.12
N THR A 141 50.15 9.60 11.39
CA THR A 141 49.63 10.66 10.51
C THR A 141 48.64 10.13 9.47
N LYS A 142 48.85 8.90 8.98
CA LYS A 142 47.92 8.24 8.05
C LYS A 142 46.56 7.98 8.72
N VAL A 143 46.56 7.48 9.95
CA VAL A 143 45.33 7.21 10.72
C VAL A 143 44.61 8.51 11.06
N LYS A 144 45.35 9.54 11.51
CA LYS A 144 44.78 10.86 11.82
C LYS A 144 44.04 11.46 10.62
N ARG A 145 44.64 11.43 9.42
CA ARG A 145 44.00 11.94 8.20
C ARG A 145 42.68 11.21 7.90
N GLN A 146 42.66 9.89 8.04
CA GLN A 146 41.46 9.07 7.78
C GLN A 146 40.32 9.33 8.79
N LEU A 147 40.62 9.81 10.00
CA LEU A 147 39.60 10.15 11.00
C LEU A 147 39.03 11.57 10.83
N GLU A 148 39.68 12.40 10.01
CA GLU A 148 39.30 13.80 9.77
C GLU A 148 38.70 14.04 8.38
N GLU A 149 38.89 13.11 7.45
CA GLU A 149 38.16 12.99 6.16
C GLU A 149 36.73 12.47 6.38
#